data_AF-A0AAV5HYE1-F1
#
_entry.id   AF-A0AAV5HYE1-F1
#
_cell.length_a   1.000
_cell.length_b   1.000
_cell.length_c   1.000
_cell.angle_alpha   90.00
_cell.angle_beta   90.00
_cell.angle_gamma   90.00
#
_symmetry.space_group_name_H-M   'P 1'
#
loop_
_entity.id
_entity.type
_entity.pdbx_description
1 polymer ?
#
loop_
_entity_poly.entity_id
_entity_poly.type
_entity_poly.pdbx_seq_one_letter_code
_entity_poly.pdbx_strand_id
1 'polypeptide(L)'
;MSSSSFLFSNGVILHPSDAPPVSTFLESHPGAYTTTRTHNNASFLLFWDRHLQRLANSARILFESKPDFLFESSKSSFSLPSLPATSSSRWDSTVRSLVNDALSEVVPVALGEKRVGEELAVTTLVTGNLEKLKEIDCVGGDGFSALLDVRVHVQPYVLPAFGFGVNGAHLAVVGRGRDVAAAKYSNWVRLRKGLEKLRPPSVTELLLSNDGDQILEGSITNFFVVCRKFQI
;
A
#
# COMPACT_ATOMS: atom_id res chain seq x y z
N MET A 1 3.10 -24.11 -10.27
CA MET A 1 3.03 -24.46 -8.83
C MET A 1 2.42 -23.28 -8.11
N SER A 2 1.27 -23.48 -7.45
CA SER A 2 0.50 -22.39 -6.83
C SER A 2 1.27 -21.82 -5.63
N SER A 3 1.59 -20.53 -5.67
CA SER A 3 2.08 -19.79 -4.52
C SER A 3 0.90 -19.49 -3.60
N SER A 4 0.93 -19.96 -2.36
CA SER A 4 -0.18 -19.81 -1.42
C SER A 4 -0.37 -18.35 -1.01
N SER A 5 -1.37 -17.66 -1.57
CA SER A 5 -1.75 -16.30 -1.14
C SER A 5 -2.93 -16.33 -0.18
N PHE A 6 -2.97 -15.41 0.78
CA PHE A 6 -4.06 -15.27 1.75
C PHE A 6 -4.55 -13.83 1.74
N LEU A 7 -5.84 -13.66 1.98
CA LEU A 7 -6.43 -12.34 2.14
C LEU A 7 -7.34 -12.32 3.37
N PHE A 8 -6.98 -11.53 4.36
CA PHE A 8 -7.88 -11.16 5.46
C PHE A 8 -8.70 -9.94 5.07
N SER A 9 -10.01 -10.03 5.22
CA SER A 9 -10.94 -8.92 5.02
C SER A 9 -12.13 -9.07 5.97
N ASN A 10 -12.40 -8.03 6.77
CA ASN A 10 -13.57 -7.96 7.66
C ASN A 10 -13.76 -9.20 8.56
N GLY A 11 -12.67 -9.72 9.14
CA GLY A 11 -12.71 -10.89 10.02
C GLY A 11 -12.74 -12.24 9.32
N VAL A 12 -12.71 -12.28 7.98
CA VAL A 12 -12.68 -13.51 7.19
C VAL A 12 -11.32 -13.67 6.51
N ILE A 13 -10.76 -14.88 6.57
CA ILE A 13 -9.55 -15.26 5.83
C ILE A 13 -9.97 -16.02 4.56
N LEU A 14 -9.58 -15.49 3.40
CA LEU A 14 -9.67 -16.17 2.12
C LEU A 14 -8.39 -16.96 1.87
N HIS A 15 -8.56 -18.22 1.50
CA HIS A 15 -7.50 -19.19 1.24
C HIS A 15 -6.93 -19.06 -0.19
N PRO A 16 -5.79 -19.73 -0.51
CA PRO A 16 -5.09 -19.59 -1.79
C PRO A 16 -5.90 -19.79 -3.07
N SER A 17 -6.96 -20.60 -3.04
CA SER A 17 -7.88 -20.77 -4.17
C SER A 17 -8.64 -19.50 -4.53
N ASP A 18 -8.90 -18.64 -3.54
CA ASP A 18 -9.85 -17.54 -3.60
C ASP A 18 -9.18 -16.17 -3.42
N ALA A 19 -7.93 -16.14 -2.95
CA ALA A 19 -7.15 -14.93 -2.77
C ALA A 19 -6.59 -14.44 -4.12
N PRO A 20 -6.96 -13.23 -4.59
CA PRO A 20 -6.44 -12.70 -5.85
C PRO A 20 -4.97 -12.28 -5.74
N PRO A 21 -4.24 -12.13 -6.86
CA PRO A 21 -2.92 -11.51 -6.87
C PRO A 21 -2.94 -10.11 -6.25
N VAL A 22 -1.84 -9.69 -5.60
CA VAL A 22 -1.75 -8.39 -4.91
C VAL A 22 -2.08 -7.20 -5.81
N SER A 23 -1.73 -7.27 -7.10
CA SER A 23 -2.07 -6.22 -8.07
C SER A 23 -3.59 -6.10 -8.25
N THR A 24 -4.26 -7.23 -8.47
CA THR A 24 -5.72 -7.29 -8.61
C THR A 24 -6.41 -6.84 -7.33
N PHE A 25 -5.92 -7.25 -6.17
CA PHE A 25 -6.41 -6.82 -4.86
C PHE A 25 -6.35 -5.30 -4.67
N LEU A 26 -5.21 -4.67 -4.95
CA LEU A 26 -5.05 -3.22 -4.82
C LEU A 26 -5.82 -2.46 -5.91
N GLU A 27 -6.03 -3.06 -7.08
CA GLU A 27 -6.82 -2.46 -8.14
C GLU A 27 -8.31 -2.46 -7.87
N SER A 28 -8.83 -3.46 -7.15
CA SER A 28 -10.26 -3.53 -6.85
C SER A 28 -10.66 -2.62 -5.69
N HIS A 29 -9.77 -2.38 -4.73
CA HIS A 29 -10.11 -1.66 -3.51
C HIS A 29 -9.40 -0.31 -3.39
N PRO A 30 -10.13 0.83 -3.26
CA PRO A 30 -9.53 2.12 -2.94
C PRO A 30 -8.97 2.12 -1.51
N GLY A 31 -7.97 2.95 -1.24
CA GLY A 31 -7.41 3.08 0.10
C GLY A 31 -5.92 3.43 0.14
N ALA A 32 -5.43 3.66 1.35
CA ALA A 32 -4.01 3.77 1.63
C ALA A 32 -3.41 2.38 1.85
N TYR A 33 -2.19 2.13 1.36
CA TYR A 33 -1.57 0.82 1.53
C TYR A 33 -0.08 0.89 1.85
N THR A 34 0.42 -0.18 2.48
CA THR A 34 1.84 -0.42 2.69
C THR A 34 2.15 -1.87 2.37
N THR A 35 3.38 -2.13 1.91
CA THR A 35 3.86 -3.49 1.68
C THR A 35 5.21 -3.62 2.35
N THR A 36 5.37 -4.63 3.20
CA THR A 36 6.66 -5.06 3.74
C THR A 36 6.89 -6.53 3.40
N ARG A 37 8.02 -7.07 3.81
CA ARG A 37 8.32 -8.49 3.75
C ARG A 37 8.80 -9.00 5.09
N THR A 38 8.66 -10.30 5.27
CA THR A 38 9.31 -10.99 6.36
C THR A 38 10.81 -11.15 6.09
N HIS A 39 11.58 -11.38 7.15
CA HIS A 39 13.01 -11.64 7.09
C HIS A 39 13.42 -12.67 8.14
N ASN A 40 14.57 -13.30 7.91
CA ASN A 40 15.16 -14.32 8.76
C ASN A 40 14.21 -15.52 8.94
N ASN A 41 13.86 -16.18 7.82
CA ASN A 41 12.94 -17.31 7.77
C ASN A 41 11.55 -16.95 8.34
N ALA A 42 11.07 -15.77 7.96
CA ALA A 42 9.83 -15.18 8.41
C ALA A 42 9.68 -14.87 9.91
N SER A 43 10.79 -14.71 10.63
CA SER A 43 10.78 -14.42 12.08
C SER A 43 10.39 -12.98 12.41
N PHE A 44 10.61 -12.03 11.49
CA PHE A 44 10.34 -10.61 11.70
C PHE A 44 9.76 -9.95 10.45
N LEU A 45 8.89 -8.95 10.64
CA LEU A 45 8.48 -8.03 9.59
C LEU A 45 9.49 -6.87 9.48
N LEU A 46 10.05 -6.68 8.29
CA LEU A 46 11.13 -5.73 8.08
C LEU A 46 10.63 -4.27 8.19
N PHE A 47 11.27 -3.48 9.06
CA PHE A 47 10.92 -2.08 9.35
C PHE A 47 9.44 -1.82 9.66
N TRP A 48 8.76 -2.77 10.31
CA TRP A 48 7.31 -2.76 10.45
C TRP A 48 6.73 -1.44 11.01
N ASP A 49 7.33 -0.88 12.05
CA ASP A 49 6.87 0.38 12.63
C ASP A 49 6.87 1.55 11.64
N ARG A 50 7.87 1.61 10.75
CA ARG A 50 7.95 2.63 9.70
C ARG A 50 6.88 2.41 8.64
N HIS A 51 6.56 1.15 8.33
CA HIS A 51 5.49 0.81 7.41
C HIS A 51 4.11 1.19 7.95
N LEU A 52 3.85 0.95 9.23
CA LEU A 52 2.62 1.36 9.92
C LEU A 52 2.49 2.88 9.99
N GLN A 53 3.55 3.58 10.37
CA GLN A 53 3.53 5.05 10.41
C GLN A 53 3.28 5.64 9.01
N ARG A 54 3.87 5.05 7.97
CA ARG A 54 3.60 5.48 6.58
C ARG A 54 2.16 5.19 6.16
N LEU A 55 1.59 4.07 6.58
CA LEU A 55 0.20 3.71 6.30
C LEU A 55 -0.78 4.69 6.95
N ALA A 56 -0.61 4.95 8.25
CA ALA A 56 -1.43 5.90 9.01
C ALA A 56 -1.35 7.31 8.41
N ASN A 57 -0.14 7.80 8.10
CA ASN A 57 0.05 9.07 7.43
C ASN A 57 -0.59 9.12 6.05
N SER A 58 -0.48 8.05 5.25
CA SER A 58 -1.11 7.99 3.94
C SER A 58 -2.62 8.06 4.06
N ALA A 59 -3.22 7.29 4.98
CA ALA A 59 -4.66 7.30 5.21
C ALA A 59 -5.16 8.70 5.63
N ARG A 60 -4.45 9.35 6.56
CA ARG A 60 -4.74 10.72 6.99
C ARG A 60 -4.67 11.72 5.83
N ILE A 61 -3.58 11.71 5.07
CA ILE A 61 -3.40 12.63 3.93
C ILE A 61 -4.52 12.42 2.90
N LEU A 62 -4.90 11.17 2.60
CA LEU A 62 -6.00 10.91 1.67
C LEU A 62 -7.33 11.42 2.24
N PHE A 63 -7.62 11.16 3.51
CA PHE A 63 -8.82 11.65 4.18
C PHE A 63 -8.94 13.18 4.11
N GLU A 64 -7.83 13.91 4.31
CA GLU A 64 -7.81 15.38 4.32
C GLU A 64 -7.83 15.99 2.90
N SER A 65 -7.14 15.39 1.94
CA SER A 65 -6.87 16.03 0.63
C SER A 65 -7.61 15.42 -0.56
N LYS A 66 -7.85 14.11 -0.56
CA LYS A 66 -8.49 13.35 -1.65
C LYS A 66 -9.33 12.20 -1.08
N PRO A 67 -10.45 12.49 -0.39
CA PRO A 67 -11.21 11.45 0.28
C PRO A 67 -11.74 10.37 -0.67
N ASP A 68 -12.04 10.73 -1.92
CA ASP A 68 -12.42 9.78 -2.98
C ASP A 68 -11.40 8.67 -3.25
N PHE A 69 -10.15 8.84 -2.82
CA PHE A 69 -9.10 7.81 -2.94
C PHE A 69 -9.02 6.90 -1.71
N LEU A 70 -9.61 7.31 -0.58
CA LEU A 70 -9.68 6.51 0.64
C LEU A 70 -11.01 5.74 0.75
N PHE A 71 -12.10 6.37 0.34
CA PHE A 71 -13.46 5.87 0.47
C PHE A 71 -13.93 5.22 -0.83
N GLU A 72 -14.68 4.13 -0.73
CA GLU A 72 -15.28 3.47 -1.87
C GLU A 72 -16.49 4.29 -2.37
N SER A 73 -16.25 5.15 -3.36
CA SER A 73 -17.24 6.06 -3.94
C SER A 73 -18.38 5.29 -4.62
N SER A 74 -19.56 5.24 -4.01
CA SER A 74 -20.79 4.77 -4.64
C SER A 74 -21.54 5.92 -5.32
N LYS A 75 -20.97 6.51 -6.38
CA LYS A 75 -21.63 7.42 -7.36
C LYS A 75 -22.45 8.62 -6.82
N SER A 76 -22.53 8.83 -5.51
CA SER A 76 -23.29 9.90 -4.88
C SER A 76 -22.30 10.94 -4.37
N SER A 77 -22.60 12.21 -4.68
CA SER A 77 -21.89 13.38 -4.17
C SER A 77 -22.02 13.42 -2.65
N PHE A 78 -21.13 12.70 -1.96
CA PHE A 78 -21.11 12.62 -0.52
C PHE A 78 -20.25 13.77 0.01
N SER A 79 -20.89 14.76 0.60
CA SER A 79 -20.21 15.72 1.47
C SER A 79 -19.84 14.99 2.75
N LEU A 80 -18.55 14.72 2.94
CA LEU A 80 -18.05 14.18 4.20
C LEU A 80 -18.45 15.15 5.32
N PRO A 81 -19.02 14.66 6.44
CA PRO A 81 -19.19 15.50 7.60
C PRO A 81 -17.81 16.03 7.99
N SER A 82 -17.76 17.31 8.37
CA SER A 82 -16.55 17.95 8.88
C SER A 82 -16.15 17.30 10.20
N LEU A 83 -15.51 16.14 10.11
CA LEU A 83 -14.89 15.50 11.25
C LEU A 83 -13.79 16.46 11.75
N PRO A 84 -13.75 16.77 13.07
CA PRO A 84 -12.72 17.63 13.61
C PRO A 84 -11.36 17.06 13.23
N ALA A 85 -10.41 17.94 12.87
CA ALA A 85 -9.05 17.55 12.47
C ALA A 85 -8.52 16.51 13.47
N THR A 86 -8.51 15.25 13.06
CA THR A 86 -8.07 14.16 13.92
C THR A 86 -6.57 14.29 14.06
N SER A 87 -6.09 14.34 15.30
CA SER A 87 -4.65 14.47 15.55
C SER A 87 -3.90 13.32 14.87
N SER A 88 -2.68 13.59 14.40
CA SER A 88 -1.80 12.55 13.84
C SER A 88 -1.66 11.36 14.80
N SER A 89 -1.63 11.61 16.11
CA SER A 89 -1.55 10.58 17.13
C SER A 89 -2.74 9.61 17.13
N ARG A 90 -3.96 10.10 16.84
CA ARG A 90 -5.17 9.26 16.78
C ARG A 90 -5.15 8.35 15.56
N TRP A 91 -4.75 8.87 14.39
CA TRP A 91 -4.55 8.04 13.19
C TRP A 91 -3.52 6.94 13.43
N ASP A 92 -2.37 7.29 14.00
CA ASP A 92 -1.29 6.34 14.27
C ASP A 92 -1.76 5.24 15.22
N SER A 93 -2.43 5.58 16.33
CA SER A 93 -2.92 4.59 17.31
C SER A 93 -4.01 3.70 16.73
N THR A 94 -5.00 4.27 16.04
CA THR A 94 -6.14 3.53 15.50
C THR A 94 -5.71 2.59 14.38
N VAL A 95 -4.94 3.08 13.39
CA VAL A 95 -4.45 2.24 12.29
C VAL A 95 -3.54 1.14 12.83
N ARG A 96 -2.65 1.45 13.78
CA ARG A 96 -1.78 0.44 14.39
C ARG A 96 -2.57 -0.66 15.09
N SER A 97 -3.58 -0.32 15.88
CA SER A 97 -4.43 -1.30 16.55
C SER A 97 -5.11 -2.22 15.54
N LEU A 98 -5.89 -1.64 14.60
CA LEU A 98 -6.68 -2.41 13.64
C LEU A 98 -5.81 -3.32 12.75
N VAL A 99 -4.63 -2.83 12.35
CA VAL A 99 -3.72 -3.62 11.52
C VAL A 99 -3.05 -4.73 12.32
N ASN A 100 -2.67 -4.49 13.58
CA ASN A 100 -2.11 -5.55 14.41
C ASN A 100 -3.14 -6.65 14.69
N ASP A 101 -4.39 -6.29 14.94
CA ASP A 101 -5.49 -7.23 15.12
C ASP A 101 -5.71 -8.06 13.84
N ALA A 102 -5.69 -7.43 12.65
CA ALA A 102 -5.80 -8.16 11.38
C ALA A 102 -4.59 -9.09 11.12
N LEU A 103 -3.39 -8.66 11.51
CA LEU A 103 -2.17 -9.45 11.34
C LEU A 103 -2.12 -10.67 12.27
N SER A 104 -2.60 -10.55 13.51
CA SER A 104 -2.64 -11.67 14.45
C SER A 104 -3.50 -12.82 13.96
N GLU A 105 -4.48 -12.55 13.10
CA GLU A 105 -5.34 -13.56 12.49
C GLU A 105 -4.66 -14.23 11.27
N VAL A 106 -4.15 -13.44 10.33
CA VAL A 106 -3.72 -13.98 9.01
C VAL A 106 -2.27 -14.46 8.98
N VAL A 107 -1.36 -13.83 9.73
CA VAL A 107 0.06 -14.16 9.68
C VAL A 107 0.35 -15.57 10.20
N PRO A 108 -0.22 -16.03 11.33
CA PRO A 108 0.01 -17.40 11.79
C PRO A 108 -0.44 -18.46 10.78
N VAL A 109 -1.57 -18.23 10.10
CA VAL A 109 -2.08 -19.13 9.05
C VAL A 109 -1.08 -19.19 7.88
N ALA A 110 -0.64 -18.04 7.38
CA ALA A 110 0.32 -17.98 6.28
C ALA A 110 1.69 -18.59 6.65
N LEU A 111 2.15 -18.41 7.90
CA LEU A 111 3.38 -19.03 8.40
C LEU A 111 3.27 -20.55 8.51
N GLY A 112 2.10 -21.07 8.85
CA GLY A 112 1.84 -22.51 8.92
C GLY A 112 1.91 -23.22 7.57
N GLU A 113 1.58 -22.51 6.48
CA GLU A 113 1.62 -23.06 5.11
C GLU A 113 2.91 -22.73 4.33
N LYS A 114 3.77 -21.88 4.88
CA LYS A 114 5.03 -21.42 4.28
C LYS A 114 6.07 -22.55 4.19
N ARG A 115 6.88 -22.56 3.13
CA ARG A 115 8.03 -23.47 3.02
C ARG A 115 9.24 -22.98 3.85
N VAL A 116 10.09 -23.91 4.29
CA VAL A 116 11.34 -23.55 4.99
C VAL A 116 12.21 -22.67 4.08
N GLY A 117 12.71 -21.55 4.60
CA GLY A 117 13.54 -20.60 3.86
C GLY A 117 12.76 -19.61 2.96
N GLU A 118 11.45 -19.81 2.76
CA GLU A 118 10.61 -18.86 2.04
C GLU A 118 10.38 -17.59 2.88
N GLU A 119 10.35 -16.42 2.25
CA GLU A 119 9.89 -15.19 2.91
C GLU A 119 8.51 -14.82 2.39
N LEU A 120 7.74 -14.06 3.15
CA LEU A 120 6.40 -13.61 2.79
C LEU A 120 6.39 -12.10 2.56
N ALA A 121 5.65 -11.65 1.56
CA ALA A 121 5.29 -10.25 1.37
C ALA A 121 3.93 -10.01 2.04
N VAL A 122 3.86 -8.97 2.87
CA VAL A 122 2.64 -8.58 3.60
C VAL A 122 2.22 -7.20 3.10
N THR A 123 1.07 -7.14 2.46
CA THR A 123 0.46 -5.90 1.97
C THR A 123 -0.79 -5.59 2.77
N THR A 124 -0.77 -4.47 3.47
CA THR A 124 -1.91 -3.99 4.26
C THR A 124 -2.56 -2.81 3.54
N LEU A 125 -3.89 -2.84 3.41
CA LEU A 125 -4.71 -1.79 2.86
C LEU A 125 -5.68 -1.29 3.93
N VAL A 126 -5.81 0.03 4.05
CA VAL A 126 -6.79 0.73 4.87
C VAL A 126 -7.74 1.50 3.96
N THR A 127 -9.03 1.22 4.09
CA THR A 127 -10.11 1.83 3.31
C THR A 127 -11.09 2.50 4.26
N GLY A 128 -11.74 3.57 3.83
CA GLY A 128 -12.84 4.19 4.57
C GLY A 128 -14.19 3.54 4.25
N ASN A 129 -14.99 3.27 5.29
CA ASN A 129 -16.33 2.71 5.18
C ASN A 129 -17.41 3.80 5.35
N LEU A 130 -18.08 4.16 4.25
CA LEU A 130 -19.12 5.21 4.28
C LEU A 130 -20.43 4.74 4.92
N GLU A 131 -20.73 3.44 4.90
CA GLU A 131 -21.98 2.91 5.48
C GLU A 131 -21.94 3.11 7.00
N LYS A 132 -20.81 2.78 7.61
CA LYS A 132 -20.55 3.00 9.04
C LYS A 132 -20.44 4.48 9.41
N LEU A 133 -20.07 5.36 8.47
CA LEU A 133 -20.03 6.82 8.69
C LEU A 133 -21.43 7.40 8.91
N LYS A 134 -22.46 6.89 8.22
CA LYS A 134 -23.85 7.35 8.38
C LYS A 134 -24.45 7.03 9.75
N GLU A 135 -23.88 6.06 10.45
CA GLU A 135 -24.35 5.56 11.75
C GLU A 135 -23.72 6.29 12.94
N ILE A 136 -22.67 7.10 12.72
CA ILE A 136 -21.88 7.76 13.77
C ILE A 136 -22.55 9.01 14.36
N ASP A 137 -23.68 9.47 13.80
CA ASP A 137 -24.38 10.69 14.25
C ASP A 137 -24.92 10.67 15.71
N CYS A 138 -24.80 9.57 16.46
CA CYS A 138 -25.54 9.43 17.73
C CYS A 138 -24.75 9.11 19.01
N VAL A 139 -23.47 8.72 19.00
CA VAL A 139 -22.82 8.29 20.26
C VAL A 139 -21.36 8.75 20.31
N GLY A 140 -21.02 9.55 21.32
CA GLY A 140 -19.68 10.10 21.59
C GLY A 140 -18.62 9.07 22.00
N GLY A 141 -18.47 7.98 21.25
CA GLY A 141 -17.42 6.97 21.37
C GLY A 141 -16.34 7.09 20.28
N ASP A 142 -15.34 6.19 20.31
CA ASP A 142 -14.26 6.09 19.31
C ASP A 142 -14.75 5.53 17.95
N GLY A 143 -15.79 6.15 17.38
CA GLY A 143 -16.34 5.81 16.06
C GLY A 143 -15.34 5.98 14.92
N PHE A 144 -14.19 6.60 15.18
CA PHE A 144 -13.11 6.73 14.22
C PHE A 144 -12.50 5.37 13.82
N SER A 145 -12.43 4.42 14.74
CA SER A 145 -11.99 3.04 14.44
C SER A 145 -13.00 2.32 13.54
N ALA A 146 -14.29 2.51 13.77
CA ALA A 146 -15.36 1.92 12.96
C ALA A 146 -15.39 2.45 11.52
N LEU A 147 -14.85 3.65 11.27
CA LEU A 147 -14.75 4.23 9.92
C LEU A 147 -13.75 3.54 9.01
N LEU A 148 -12.82 2.77 9.55
CA LEU A 148 -11.72 2.20 8.80
C LEU A 148 -11.90 0.68 8.70
N ASP A 149 -11.85 0.19 7.47
CA ASP A 149 -11.75 -1.23 7.19
C ASP A 149 -10.29 -1.57 6.84
N VAL A 150 -9.79 -2.66 7.42
CA VAL A 150 -8.43 -3.16 7.18
C VAL A 150 -8.49 -4.47 6.41
N ARG A 151 -7.66 -4.56 5.37
CA ARG A 151 -7.45 -5.77 4.59
C ARG A 151 -5.97 -6.10 4.55
N VAL A 152 -5.61 -7.36 4.75
CA VAL A 152 -4.22 -7.83 4.75
C VAL A 152 -4.06 -8.95 3.75
N HIS A 153 -3.22 -8.72 2.75
CA HIS A 153 -2.83 -9.70 1.75
C HIS A 153 -1.43 -10.24 2.07
N VAL A 154 -1.29 -11.55 2.10
CA VAL A 154 -0.02 -12.25 2.33
C VAL A 154 0.27 -13.17 1.16
N GLN A 155 1.49 -13.13 0.64
CA GLN A 155 1.93 -14.00 -0.46
C GLN A 155 3.42 -14.33 -0.33
N PRO A 156 3.93 -15.38 -1.00
CA PRO A 156 5.36 -15.61 -1.07
C PRO A 156 6.11 -14.41 -1.65
N TYR A 157 7.20 -14.02 -1.00
CA TYR A 157 8.08 -12.97 -1.45
C TYR A 157 9.11 -13.52 -2.42
N VAL A 158 9.07 -13.03 -3.67
CA VAL A 158 10.07 -13.34 -4.68
C VAL A 158 11.10 -12.20 -4.70
N LEU A 159 12.36 -12.54 -4.44
CA LEU A 159 13.48 -11.61 -4.55
C LEU A 159 13.59 -11.12 -6.01
N PRO A 160 13.55 -9.80 -6.26
CA PRO A 160 13.87 -9.26 -7.57
C PRO A 160 15.31 -9.65 -7.95
N ALA A 161 15.48 -10.31 -9.09
CA ALA A 161 16.79 -10.73 -9.58
C ALA A 161 17.57 -9.54 -10.16
N PHE A 162 18.06 -8.66 -9.30
CA PHE A 162 19.00 -7.59 -9.66
C PHE A 162 20.34 -7.84 -8.97
N GLY A 163 21.44 -7.55 -9.67
CA GLY A 163 22.76 -7.43 -9.03
C GLY A 163 23.68 -8.66 -9.05
N PHE A 164 23.29 -9.80 -9.65
CA PHE A 164 24.27 -10.85 -9.98
C PHE A 164 24.77 -10.69 -11.42
N GLY A 165 26.00 -10.18 -11.55
CA GLY A 165 26.85 -10.41 -12.72
C GLY A 165 26.70 -9.50 -13.94
N VAL A 166 25.51 -9.09 -14.40
CA VAL A 166 25.43 -8.31 -15.68
C VAL A 166 24.23 -7.35 -15.85
N ASN A 167 23.16 -7.39 -15.05
CA ASN A 167 21.96 -6.60 -15.37
C ASN A 167 21.67 -5.50 -14.34
N GLY A 168 22.04 -4.26 -14.69
CA GLY A 168 21.52 -3.05 -14.05
C GLY A 168 20.05 -2.80 -14.42
N ALA A 169 19.37 -1.95 -13.66
CA ALA A 169 18.04 -1.49 -14.04
C ALA A 169 18.15 -0.60 -15.29
N HIS A 170 17.25 -0.79 -16.25
CA HIS A 170 17.08 0.08 -17.40
C HIS A 170 15.87 0.96 -17.17
N LEU A 171 16.03 2.27 -17.34
CA LEU A 171 15.04 3.26 -16.97
C LEU A 171 14.56 4.01 -18.21
N ALA A 172 13.27 4.38 -18.23
CA ALA A 172 12.74 5.34 -19.19
C ALA A 172 11.90 6.40 -18.46
N VAL A 173 12.01 7.66 -18.90
CA VAL A 173 11.22 8.76 -18.34
C VAL A 173 9.86 8.79 -19.04
N VAL A 174 8.78 8.63 -18.29
CA VAL A 174 7.41 8.54 -18.82
C VAL A 174 6.41 9.13 -17.84
N GLY A 175 5.62 10.09 -18.32
CA GLY A 175 4.42 10.57 -17.64
C GLY A 175 4.68 11.49 -16.45
N ARG A 176 3.62 12.20 -16.06
CA ARG A 176 3.62 13.16 -14.95
C ARG A 176 3.67 12.49 -13.59
N GLY A 177 4.02 13.27 -12.57
CA GLY A 177 3.97 12.87 -11.17
C GLY A 177 2.56 12.50 -10.68
N ARG A 178 2.52 11.79 -9.55
CA ARG A 178 1.29 11.35 -8.90
C ARG A 178 0.56 12.50 -8.23
N ASP A 179 -0.77 12.46 -8.28
CA ASP A 179 -1.60 13.29 -7.42
C ASP A 179 -1.38 12.85 -5.96
N VAL A 180 -1.12 13.78 -5.04
CA VAL A 180 -0.86 13.46 -3.62
C VAL A 180 0.30 12.47 -3.44
N ALA A 181 1.44 12.73 -4.08
CA ALA A 181 2.63 11.85 -4.04
C ALA A 181 3.13 11.51 -2.62
N ALA A 182 2.85 12.36 -1.63
CA ALA A 182 3.16 12.13 -0.22
C ALA A 182 2.42 10.92 0.39
N ALA A 183 1.30 10.49 -0.19
CA ALA A 183 0.55 9.31 0.24
C ALA A 183 0.86 8.08 -0.64
N LYS A 184 0.81 6.90 -0.03
CA LYS A 184 0.84 5.62 -0.74
C LYS A 184 -0.58 5.06 -0.84
N TYR A 185 -1.16 5.12 -2.03
CA TYR A 185 -2.59 4.86 -2.25
C TYR A 185 -2.84 3.94 -3.45
N SER A 186 -3.87 3.10 -3.36
CA SER A 186 -4.10 2.01 -4.30
C SER A 186 -4.58 2.48 -5.68
N ASN A 187 -5.25 3.65 -5.78
CA ASN A 187 -5.62 4.21 -7.09
C ASN A 187 -4.41 4.39 -8.02
N TRP A 188 -3.21 4.63 -7.48
CA TRP A 188 -2.00 4.71 -8.30
C TRP A 188 -1.72 3.40 -9.06
N VAL A 189 -2.10 2.24 -8.51
CA VAL A 189 -2.00 0.94 -9.20
C VAL A 189 -2.82 0.93 -10.48
N ARG A 190 -4.03 1.50 -10.46
CA ARG A 190 -4.89 1.64 -11.63
C ARG A 190 -4.32 2.66 -12.63
N LEU A 191 -3.94 3.83 -12.13
CA LEU A 191 -3.48 4.95 -12.96
C LEU A 191 -2.18 4.61 -13.71
N ARG A 192 -1.21 3.96 -13.04
CA ARG A 192 0.08 3.66 -13.66
C ARG A 192 0.00 2.62 -14.78
N LYS A 193 -1.07 1.82 -14.89
CA LYS A 193 -1.22 0.84 -15.99
C LYS A 193 -1.11 1.49 -17.36
N GLY A 194 -1.63 2.70 -17.52
CA GLY A 194 -1.50 3.45 -18.76
C GLY A 194 -0.03 3.75 -19.09
N LEU A 195 0.76 4.11 -18.07
CA LEU A 195 2.20 4.39 -18.21
C LEU A 195 2.99 3.10 -18.48
N GLU A 196 2.68 2.02 -17.78
CA GLU A 196 3.34 0.72 -17.98
C GLU A 196 3.15 0.16 -19.41
N LYS A 197 2.04 0.50 -20.09
CA LYS A 197 1.85 0.15 -21.52
C LYS A 197 2.81 0.88 -22.45
N LEU A 198 3.38 2.01 -22.02
CA LEU A 198 4.38 2.76 -22.76
C LEU A 198 5.80 2.27 -22.48
N ARG A 199 5.99 1.34 -21.53
CA ARG A 199 7.31 0.85 -21.12
C ARG A 199 7.96 0.06 -22.25
N PRO A 200 9.14 0.48 -22.77
CA PRO A 200 9.89 -0.30 -23.74
C PRO A 200 10.26 -1.69 -23.19
N PRO A 201 10.37 -2.74 -24.02
CA PRO A 201 10.64 -4.10 -23.55
C PRO A 201 11.93 -4.27 -22.75
N SER A 202 12.94 -3.44 -23.04
CA SER A 202 14.24 -3.47 -22.35
C SER A 202 14.25 -2.72 -21.01
N VAL A 203 13.21 -1.95 -20.71
CA VAL A 203 13.12 -1.07 -19.54
C VAL A 203 12.51 -1.81 -18.37
N THR A 204 13.15 -1.75 -17.20
CA THR A 204 12.76 -2.43 -15.98
C THR A 204 11.96 -1.55 -15.02
N GLU A 205 12.05 -0.22 -15.15
CA GLU A 205 11.33 0.74 -14.30
C GLU A 205 11.11 2.07 -15.05
N LEU A 206 9.99 2.74 -14.78
CA LEU A 206 9.67 4.05 -15.34
C LEU A 206 9.98 5.15 -14.33
N LEU A 207 10.58 6.24 -14.78
CA LEU A 207 10.78 7.46 -13.99
C LEU A 207 9.71 8.49 -14.38
N LEU A 208 9.14 9.15 -13.37
CA LEU A 208 8.14 10.20 -13.55
C LEU A 208 8.81 11.58 -13.65
N SER A 209 8.29 12.43 -14.52
CA SER A 209 8.70 13.82 -14.67
C SER A 209 7.53 14.69 -15.13
N ASN A 210 7.38 15.89 -14.56
CA ASN A 210 6.31 16.80 -14.93
C ASN A 210 6.65 17.61 -16.20
N ASP A 211 7.92 17.89 -16.42
CA ASP A 211 8.45 18.81 -17.43
C ASP A 211 9.50 18.17 -18.35
N GLY A 212 10.04 17.00 -17.98
CA GLY A 212 11.14 16.33 -18.67
C GLY A 212 12.52 16.75 -18.14
N ASP A 213 12.59 17.84 -17.38
CA ASP A 213 13.84 18.39 -16.84
C ASP A 213 14.12 17.87 -15.42
N GLN A 214 13.07 17.65 -14.63
CA GLN A 214 13.19 17.21 -13.23
C GLN A 214 12.65 15.79 -13.05
N ILE A 215 13.51 14.90 -12.55
CA ILE A 215 13.12 13.55 -12.15
C ILE A 215 12.48 13.61 -10.76
N LEU A 216 11.31 12.98 -10.63
CA LEU A 216 10.57 12.91 -9.37
C LEU A 216 10.89 11.62 -8.60
N GLU A 217 10.34 10.51 -9.07
CA GLU A 217 10.42 9.17 -8.48
C GLU A 217 10.16 8.13 -9.58
N GLY A 218 10.32 6.85 -9.26
CA GLY A 218 9.91 5.75 -10.12
C GLY A 218 8.41 5.48 -10.05
N SER A 219 7.90 4.58 -10.90
CA SER A 219 6.47 4.21 -10.89
C SER A 219 6.10 3.48 -9.60
N ILE A 220 7.05 2.73 -9.00
CA ILE A 220 6.88 2.03 -7.73
C ILE A 220 8.10 2.13 -6.80
N THR A 221 9.10 2.94 -7.16
CA THR A 221 10.38 3.08 -6.47
C THR A 221 10.75 4.55 -6.22
N ASN A 222 11.66 4.79 -5.28
CA ASN A 222 12.32 6.09 -5.15
C ASN A 222 13.59 6.11 -6.03
N PHE A 223 14.04 7.29 -6.45
CA PHE A 223 15.24 7.47 -7.27
C PHE A 223 16.29 8.31 -6.53
N PHE A 224 17.56 7.90 -6.61
CA PHE A 224 18.68 8.59 -5.98
C PHE A 224 19.87 8.65 -6.94
N VAL A 225 20.60 9.76 -6.92
CA VAL A 225 21.82 9.96 -7.73
C VAL A 225 23.00 10.18 -6.78
N VAL A 226 24.12 9.51 -7.05
CA VAL A 226 25.38 9.71 -6.32
C VAL A 226 26.34 10.47 -7.23
N CYS A 227 26.65 11.70 -6.85
CA CYS A 227 27.58 12.56 -7.59
C CYS A 227 28.95 12.59 -6.88
N ARG A 228 30.03 12.57 -7.66
CA ARG A 228 31.36 12.86 -7.11
C ARG A 228 31.41 14.33 -6.71
N LYS A 229 31.76 14.61 -5.45
CA LYS A 229 32.00 15.98 -4.99
C LYS A 229 33.25 16.51 -5.69
N PHE A 230 33.11 17.52 -6.54
CA PHE A 230 34.25 18.29 -7.03
C PHE A 230 34.64 19.27 -5.91
N GLN A 231 35.84 19.12 -5.35
CA GLN A 231 36.47 20.19 -4.59
C GLN A 231 37.04 21.18 -5.60
N ILE A 232 36.52 22.41 -5.58
CA ILE A 232 37.12 23.58 -6.23
C ILE A 232 38.17 24.13 -5.25
#